data_AF-A0A518G5D4-F1
#
_entry.id   AF-A0A518G5D4-F1
#
_cell.length_a   1.000
_cell.length_b   1.000
_cell.length_c   1.000
_cell.angle_alpha   90.00
_cell.angle_beta   90.00
_cell.angle_gamma   90.00
#
_symmetry.space_group_name_H-M   'P 1'
#
loop_
_entity.id
_entity.type
_entity.pdbx_description
1 polymer ?
#
loop_
_entity_poly.entity_id
_entity_poly.type
_entity_poly.pdbx_seq_one_letter_code
_entity_poly.pdbx_strand_id
1 'polypeptide(L)'
;MEPIYTAENTYAAYQLNWSLALFGKSELPDPALWLDSLRGATEKDRVRVLSYHRRSTNVLQFLISTLPHTSPAEIVRVVKGRLQYLVRDCLPHAFRRNYHVQSTGAATSKVLDRYVAGQTAKHPMADASVQTCLEAIQFEDVTIDVSRPVVGTYGQYLNALQIVVENAGAWHEIRETQLRRVRDMIVRTAGKKKWRLSRIGLLSNHVHVLLSASVTESPQSIALSLMNNIAFVYGMKPVLKYSYYAGTFGSYNRGAMGLHER
;
A
#
# COMPACT_ATOMS: atom_id res chain seq x y z
N MET A 1 23.45 -12.25 6.40
CA MET A 1 22.48 -13.25 5.93
C MET A 1 21.76 -12.66 4.74
N GLU A 2 21.80 -13.33 3.59
CA GLU A 2 21.22 -12.80 2.34
C GLU A 2 19.70 -12.98 2.31
N PRO A 3 18.94 -12.04 1.72
CA PRO A 3 17.50 -12.18 1.57
C PRO A 3 17.15 -13.31 0.59
N ILE A 4 16.18 -14.15 0.95
CA ILE A 4 15.74 -15.27 0.12
C ILE A 4 14.50 -14.94 -0.73
N TYR A 5 13.73 -13.92 -0.33
CA TYR A 5 12.65 -13.36 -1.15
C TYR A 5 13.13 -12.07 -1.77
N THR A 6 13.23 -12.04 -3.10
CA THR A 6 13.74 -10.91 -3.87
C THR A 6 12.71 -10.46 -4.90
N ALA A 7 12.98 -9.34 -5.56
CA ALA A 7 12.12 -8.83 -6.62
C ALA A 7 12.04 -9.78 -7.82
N GLU A 8 13.11 -10.54 -8.06
CA GLU A 8 13.30 -11.40 -9.21
C GLU A 8 12.61 -12.76 -9.03
N ASN A 9 12.51 -13.23 -7.79
CA ASN A 9 11.98 -14.57 -7.49
C ASN A 9 10.60 -14.56 -6.84
N THR A 10 10.02 -13.39 -6.53
CA THR A 10 8.75 -13.28 -5.82
C THR A 10 7.69 -12.61 -6.69
N TYR A 11 6.54 -13.27 -6.85
CA TYR A 11 5.41 -12.75 -7.62
C TYR A 11 4.50 -11.84 -6.79
N ALA A 12 3.95 -10.81 -7.41
CA ALA A 12 3.02 -9.90 -6.73
C ALA A 12 1.60 -10.02 -7.33
N ALA A 13 0.63 -10.38 -6.50
CA ALA A 13 -0.77 -10.03 -6.73
C ALA A 13 -1.01 -8.64 -6.13
N TYR A 14 -1.73 -7.74 -6.80
CA TYR A 14 -1.87 -6.40 -6.26
C TYR A 14 -3.11 -5.65 -6.76
N GLN A 15 -3.59 -4.73 -5.92
CA GLN A 15 -4.58 -3.72 -6.26
C GLN A 15 -4.13 -2.39 -5.66
N LEU A 16 -3.35 -1.63 -6.43
CA LEU A 16 -2.71 -0.40 -5.98
C LEU A 16 -3.31 0.79 -6.72
N ASN A 17 -4.06 1.61 -5.98
CA ASN A 17 -4.69 2.81 -6.49
C ASN A 17 -4.42 4.01 -5.58
N TRP A 18 -4.25 5.17 -6.19
CA TRP A 18 -3.82 6.39 -5.52
C TRP A 18 -4.65 7.58 -5.99
N SER A 19 -5.08 8.40 -5.05
CA SER A 19 -5.57 9.76 -5.33
C SER A 19 -4.40 10.73 -5.23
N LEU A 20 -4.07 11.39 -6.33
CA LEU A 20 -3.05 12.43 -6.38
C LEU A 20 -3.69 13.79 -6.65
N ALA A 21 -3.44 14.78 -5.81
CA ALA A 21 -3.74 16.17 -6.08
C ALA A 21 -2.45 16.98 -6.33
N LEU A 22 -2.45 17.74 -7.42
CA LEU A 22 -1.40 18.68 -7.79
C LEU A 22 -1.95 20.11 -7.78
N PHE A 23 -1.14 21.03 -7.26
CA PHE A 23 -1.54 22.42 -7.07
C PHE A 23 -0.78 23.34 -8.05
N GLY A 24 -1.52 23.96 -8.95
CA GLY A 24 -1.04 24.98 -9.87
C GLY A 24 -0.70 26.30 -9.17
N LYS A 25 0.27 27.04 -9.72
CA LYS A 25 0.50 28.45 -9.35
C LYS A 25 -0.54 29.37 -9.99
N SER A 26 -0.99 29.02 -11.18
CA SER A 26 -2.01 29.69 -11.99
C SER A 26 -3.05 28.68 -12.47
N GLU A 27 -4.04 29.16 -13.22
CA GLU A 27 -4.87 28.29 -14.02
C GLU A 27 -4.02 27.48 -15.00
N LEU A 28 -4.39 26.20 -15.18
CA LEU A 28 -3.71 25.26 -16.06
C LEU A 28 -4.43 25.18 -17.41
N PRO A 29 -3.70 24.95 -18.52
CA PRO A 29 -4.28 24.82 -19.85
C PRO A 29 -5.37 23.75 -19.91
N ASP A 30 -6.21 23.85 -20.94
CA ASP A 30 -7.27 22.88 -21.20
C ASP A 30 -6.72 21.45 -21.18
N PRO A 31 -7.29 20.53 -20.37
CA PRO A 31 -6.87 19.12 -20.33
C PRO A 31 -6.87 18.43 -21.69
N ALA A 32 -7.69 18.86 -22.65
CA ALA A 32 -7.69 18.33 -24.01
C ALA A 32 -6.32 18.46 -24.70
N LEU A 33 -5.49 19.43 -24.28
CA LEU A 33 -4.17 19.67 -24.87
C LEU A 33 -3.08 18.74 -24.32
N TRP A 34 -3.27 18.14 -23.14
CA TRP A 34 -2.19 17.43 -22.45
C TRP A 34 -2.56 16.09 -21.82
N LEU A 35 -3.85 15.76 -21.60
CA LEU A 35 -4.24 14.60 -20.79
C LEU A 35 -3.86 13.27 -21.43
N ASP A 36 -4.09 13.09 -22.72
CA ASP A 36 -3.76 11.83 -23.40
C ASP A 36 -2.25 11.67 -23.60
N SER A 37 -1.54 12.77 -23.89
CA SER A 37 -0.08 12.81 -23.89
C SER A 37 0.50 12.49 -22.52
N LEU A 38 -0.12 12.98 -21.44
CA LEU A 38 0.28 12.66 -20.07
C LEU A 38 0.10 11.18 -19.79
N ARG A 39 -1.08 10.60 -20.10
CA ARG A 39 -1.35 9.16 -19.95
C ARG A 39 -0.30 8.31 -20.66
N GLY A 40 -0.02 8.61 -21.93
CA GLY A 40 0.98 7.88 -22.71
C GLY A 40 2.41 8.02 -22.14
N ALA A 41 2.75 9.20 -21.61
CA ALA A 41 4.06 9.45 -21.03
C ALA A 41 4.24 8.76 -19.67
N THR A 42 3.23 8.76 -18.80
CA THR A 42 3.31 8.15 -17.47
C THR A 42 3.22 6.63 -17.50
N GLU A 43 2.54 6.04 -18.49
CA GLU A 43 2.43 4.58 -18.64
C GLU A 43 3.81 3.94 -18.86
N LYS A 44 4.74 4.62 -19.58
CA LYS A 44 6.13 4.18 -19.75
C LYS A 44 6.89 4.08 -18.44
N ASP A 45 6.52 4.92 -17.47
CA ASP A 45 7.04 4.93 -16.11
C ASP A 45 6.22 4.03 -15.17
N ARG A 46 5.33 3.19 -15.72
CA ARG A 46 4.47 2.22 -15.00
C ARG A 46 3.48 2.89 -14.04
N VAL A 47 3.08 4.12 -14.37
CA VAL A 47 2.09 4.93 -13.65
C VAL A 47 0.91 5.19 -14.59
N ARG A 48 -0.22 4.51 -14.34
CA ARG A 48 -1.42 4.64 -15.17
C ARG A 48 -2.37 5.67 -14.60
N VAL A 49 -2.69 6.71 -15.36
CA VAL A 49 -3.74 7.67 -14.99
C VAL A 49 -5.11 7.12 -15.39
N LEU A 50 -5.89 6.66 -14.41
CA LEU A 50 -7.23 6.10 -14.61
C LEU A 50 -8.27 7.19 -14.89
N SER A 51 -8.28 8.24 -14.07
CA SER A 51 -9.19 9.38 -14.23
C SER A 51 -8.53 10.69 -13.82
N TYR A 52 -9.13 11.78 -14.28
CA TYR A 52 -8.72 13.14 -14.00
C TYR A 52 -9.96 13.98 -13.70
N HIS A 53 -9.85 14.84 -12.69
CA HIS A 53 -10.86 15.84 -12.35
C HIS A 53 -10.19 17.17 -12.03
N ARG A 54 -10.74 18.26 -12.58
CA ARG A 54 -10.41 19.62 -12.16
C ARG A 54 -11.29 19.97 -10.95
N ARG A 55 -10.69 20.16 -9.78
CA ARG A 55 -11.43 20.53 -8.54
C ARG A 55 -11.63 22.04 -8.40
N SER A 56 -10.69 22.80 -8.93
CA SER A 56 -10.75 24.26 -9.10
C SER A 56 -9.84 24.65 -10.26
N THR A 57 -9.78 25.95 -10.59
CA THR A 57 -8.93 26.48 -11.68
C THR A 57 -7.45 26.04 -11.58
N ASN A 58 -6.94 25.85 -10.37
CA ASN A 58 -5.55 25.50 -10.11
C ASN A 58 -5.36 24.19 -9.31
N VAL A 59 -6.40 23.35 -9.17
CA VAL A 59 -6.27 22.06 -8.46
C VAL A 59 -6.67 20.92 -9.39
N LEU A 60 -5.67 20.10 -9.71
CA LEU A 60 -5.85 18.88 -10.47
C LEU A 60 -5.93 17.70 -9.51
N GLN A 61 -6.91 16.81 -9.71
CA GLN A 61 -6.98 15.53 -9.02
C GLN A 61 -6.93 14.39 -10.03
N PHE A 62 -6.11 13.39 -9.73
CA PHE A 62 -5.93 12.19 -10.53
C PHE A 62 -6.26 10.95 -9.70
N LEU A 63 -6.86 9.97 -10.34
CA LEU A 63 -6.86 8.60 -9.85
C LEU A 63 -5.82 7.81 -10.65
N ILE A 64 -4.94 7.12 -9.95
CA ILE A 64 -3.75 6.49 -10.51
C ILE A 64 -3.70 5.03 -10.09
N SER A 65 -3.24 4.15 -10.98
CA SER A 65 -2.84 2.78 -10.65
C SER A 65 -1.36 2.58 -10.96
N THR A 66 -0.69 1.73 -10.17
CA THR A 66 0.76 1.49 -10.29
C THR A 66 1.13 0.03 -10.14
N LEU A 67 2.37 -0.29 -10.50
CA LEU A 67 3.02 -1.55 -10.14
C LEU A 67 3.57 -1.49 -8.70
N PRO A 68 3.81 -2.65 -8.05
CA PRO A 68 4.27 -2.71 -6.65
C PRO A 68 5.63 -2.09 -6.33
N HIS A 69 6.53 -1.93 -7.30
CA HIS A 69 7.81 -1.26 -7.07
C HIS A 69 7.70 0.27 -7.07
N THR A 70 6.58 0.84 -7.52
CA THR A 70 6.40 2.29 -7.57
C THR A 70 5.97 2.82 -6.19
N SER A 71 6.80 3.67 -5.60
CA SER A 71 6.49 4.39 -4.37
C SER A 71 5.55 5.59 -4.63
N PRO A 72 4.79 6.05 -3.63
CA PRO A 72 3.97 7.26 -3.75
C PRO A 72 4.75 8.52 -4.19
N ALA A 73 6.01 8.67 -3.74
CA ALA A 73 6.87 9.77 -4.14
C ALA A 73 7.21 9.71 -5.64
N GLU A 74 7.44 8.51 -6.18
CA GLU A 74 7.68 8.32 -7.61
C GLU A 74 6.43 8.62 -8.43
N ILE A 75 5.23 8.29 -7.94
CA ILE A 75 3.97 8.68 -8.59
C ILE A 75 3.91 10.19 -8.77
N VAL A 76 4.15 10.94 -7.68
CA VAL A 76 4.14 12.41 -7.69
C VAL A 76 5.20 12.92 -8.67
N ARG A 77 6.43 12.39 -8.60
CA ARG A 77 7.55 12.79 -9.47
C ARG A 77 7.20 12.59 -10.94
N VAL A 78 6.66 11.42 -11.30
CA VAL A 78 6.29 11.05 -12.67
C VAL A 78 5.17 11.95 -13.17
N VAL A 79 4.01 11.96 -12.50
CA VAL A 79 2.85 12.70 -13.01
C VAL A 79 3.13 14.20 -13.07
N LYS A 80 3.69 14.79 -12.01
CA LYS A 80 4.00 16.21 -11.96
C LYS A 80 5.10 16.58 -12.96
N GLY A 81 6.15 15.77 -13.07
CA GLY A 81 7.27 16.03 -13.97
C GLY A 81 6.86 15.95 -15.44
N ARG A 82 6.13 14.90 -15.83
CA ARG A 82 5.61 14.73 -17.20
C ARG A 82 4.63 15.85 -17.54
N LEU A 83 3.72 16.19 -16.63
CA LEU A 83 2.78 17.27 -16.86
C LEU A 83 3.47 18.62 -16.96
N GLN A 84 4.44 18.93 -16.09
CA GLN A 84 5.24 20.15 -16.18
C GLN A 84 5.92 20.25 -17.54
N TYR A 85 6.46 19.16 -18.08
CA TYR A 85 7.09 19.17 -19.40
C TYR A 85 6.08 19.51 -20.51
N LEU A 86 4.88 18.92 -20.47
CA LEU A 86 3.84 19.12 -21.48
C LEU A 86 3.28 20.55 -21.49
N VAL A 87 3.27 21.24 -20.35
CA VAL A 87 2.70 22.60 -20.25
C VAL A 87 3.76 23.69 -20.16
N ARG A 88 5.06 23.37 -20.19
CA ARG A 88 6.14 24.34 -19.87
C ARG A 88 6.21 25.52 -20.84
N ASP A 89 5.85 25.33 -22.09
CA ASP A 89 5.94 26.38 -23.11
C ASP A 89 4.90 27.48 -22.86
N CYS A 90 3.77 27.13 -22.22
CA CYS A 90 2.78 28.09 -21.75
C CYS A 90 3.00 28.51 -20.28
N LEU A 91 3.49 27.59 -19.44
CA LEU A 91 3.66 27.75 -17.99
C LEU A 91 4.98 27.12 -17.51
N PRO A 92 6.12 27.84 -17.59
CA PRO A 92 7.44 27.32 -17.26
C PRO A 92 7.58 26.78 -15.82
N HIS A 93 6.74 27.26 -14.90
CA HIS A 93 6.71 26.85 -13.49
C HIS A 93 5.28 26.62 -13.00
N ALA A 94 4.54 25.75 -13.70
CA ALA A 94 3.12 25.54 -13.53
C ALA A 94 2.70 25.13 -12.10
N PHE A 95 3.54 24.39 -11.37
CA PHE A 95 3.16 23.79 -10.09
C PHE A 95 3.83 24.42 -8.86
N ARG A 96 3.09 24.45 -7.76
CA ARG A 96 3.62 24.68 -6.41
C ARG A 96 4.46 23.49 -5.97
N ARG A 97 5.27 23.66 -4.93
CA ARG A 97 6.07 22.56 -4.36
C ARG A 97 5.19 21.50 -3.70
N ASN A 98 4.10 21.92 -3.04
CA ASN A 98 3.23 21.03 -2.31
C ASN A 98 2.42 20.07 -3.21
N TYR A 99 2.02 18.94 -2.65
CA TYR A 99 1.13 17.96 -3.27
C TYR A 99 0.35 17.20 -2.20
N HIS A 100 -0.64 16.42 -2.63
CA HIS A 100 -1.30 15.43 -1.78
C HIS A 100 -1.39 14.10 -2.52
N VAL A 101 -0.87 13.02 -1.93
CA VAL A 101 -0.97 11.67 -2.52
C VAL A 101 -1.46 10.69 -1.47
N GLN A 102 -2.57 10.00 -1.72
CA GLN A 102 -3.10 9.02 -0.77
C GLN A 102 -3.54 7.72 -1.41
N SER A 103 -3.29 6.63 -0.70
CA SER A 103 -3.79 5.30 -1.01
C SER A 103 -5.32 5.28 -1.02
N THR A 104 -5.88 4.59 -2.00
CA THR A 104 -7.32 4.41 -2.18
C THR A 104 -7.61 2.95 -2.50
N GLY A 105 -8.63 2.37 -1.89
CA GLY A 105 -8.95 0.95 -2.04
C GLY A 105 -10.38 0.70 -2.45
N ALA A 106 -10.68 -0.53 -2.85
CA ALA A 106 -12.07 -0.99 -2.96
C ALA A 106 -12.73 -1.00 -1.57
N ALA A 107 -12.00 -1.44 -0.55
CA ALA A 107 -12.39 -1.36 0.85
C ALA A 107 -11.82 -0.10 1.54
N THR A 108 -12.60 0.45 2.47
CA THR A 108 -12.11 1.51 3.38
C THR A 108 -11.30 0.90 4.51
N SER A 109 -10.51 1.73 5.21
CA SER A 109 -9.77 1.32 6.40
C SER A 109 -10.68 0.63 7.43
N LYS A 110 -11.90 1.15 7.64
CA LYS A 110 -12.86 0.59 8.60
C LYS A 110 -13.38 -0.79 8.18
N VAL A 111 -13.64 -0.99 6.88
CA VAL A 111 -14.07 -2.28 6.34
C VAL A 111 -12.94 -3.29 6.45
N LEU A 112 -11.73 -2.87 6.12
CA LEU A 112 -10.57 -3.76 6.11
C LEU A 112 -10.10 -4.12 7.51
N ASP A 113 -10.15 -3.18 8.44
CA ASP A 113 -9.85 -3.42 9.85
C ASP A 113 -10.76 -4.50 10.43
N ARG A 114 -12.09 -4.36 10.23
CA ARG A 114 -13.06 -5.38 10.63
C ARG A 114 -12.83 -6.72 9.92
N TYR A 115 -12.50 -6.69 8.63
CA TYR A 115 -12.21 -7.89 7.85
C TYR A 115 -11.02 -8.65 8.43
N VAL A 116 -9.94 -7.95 8.81
CA VAL A 116 -8.74 -8.56 9.40
C VAL A 116 -9.00 -9.01 10.84
N ALA A 117 -9.71 -8.22 11.64
CA ALA A 117 -10.09 -8.59 13.01
C ALA A 117 -10.92 -9.89 13.08
N GLY A 118 -11.76 -10.13 12.07
CA GLY A 118 -12.62 -11.31 11.99
C GLY A 118 -11.99 -12.54 11.32
N GLN A 119 -10.70 -12.53 10.99
CA GLN A 119 -10.07 -13.62 10.22
C GLN A 119 -10.12 -14.96 10.94
N THR A 120 -9.81 -14.99 12.23
CA THR A 120 -9.82 -16.23 13.02
C THR A 120 -11.21 -16.86 13.11
N ALA A 121 -12.27 -16.04 13.12
CA ALA A 121 -13.65 -16.53 13.14
C ALA A 121 -14.11 -17.08 11.77
N LYS A 122 -13.57 -16.57 10.66
CA LYS A 122 -13.87 -17.05 9.30
C LYS A 122 -13.15 -18.35 8.95
N HIS A 123 -12.07 -18.64 9.64
CA HIS A 123 -11.25 -19.83 9.46
C HIS A 123 -11.20 -20.63 10.77
N PRO A 124 -12.35 -21.19 11.22
CA PRO A 124 -12.39 -21.91 12.48
C PRO A 124 -11.49 -23.14 12.43
N MET A 125 -10.73 -23.33 13.52
CA MET A 125 -9.93 -24.53 13.72
C MET A 125 -10.77 -25.64 14.34
N ALA A 126 -10.52 -26.87 13.90
CA ALA A 126 -11.17 -28.05 14.49
C ALA A 126 -10.82 -28.21 15.98
N ASP A 127 -9.61 -27.81 16.37
CA ASP A 127 -9.14 -27.83 17.75
C ASP A 127 -9.34 -26.45 18.39
N ALA A 128 -10.15 -26.41 19.45
CA ALA A 128 -10.46 -25.19 20.20
C ALA A 128 -9.21 -24.56 20.84
N SER A 129 -8.22 -25.36 21.24
CA SER A 129 -6.96 -24.84 21.80
C SER A 129 -6.14 -24.09 20.75
N VAL A 130 -6.12 -24.59 19.50
CA VAL A 130 -5.48 -23.92 18.37
C VAL A 130 -6.24 -22.65 18.01
N GLN A 131 -7.59 -22.67 18.05
CA GLN A 131 -8.41 -21.49 17.85
C GLN A 131 -8.08 -20.39 18.86
N THR A 132 -8.09 -20.72 20.16
CA THR A 132 -7.73 -19.79 21.25
C THR A 132 -6.30 -19.26 21.10
N CYS A 133 -5.36 -20.13 20.71
CA CYS A 133 -3.99 -19.71 20.42
C CYS A 133 -3.95 -18.67 19.29
N LEU A 134 -4.64 -18.91 18.17
CA LEU A 134 -4.67 -17.98 17.05
C LEU A 134 -5.30 -16.65 17.45
N GLU A 135 -6.38 -16.65 18.21
CA GLU A 135 -7.02 -15.42 18.70
C GLU A 135 -6.08 -14.61 19.61
N ALA A 136 -5.33 -15.28 20.50
CA ALA A 136 -4.42 -14.62 21.43
C ALA A 136 -3.16 -14.01 20.78
N ILE A 137 -2.76 -14.49 19.59
CA ILE A 137 -1.58 -13.97 18.87
C ILE A 137 -1.90 -12.84 17.90
N GLN A 138 -3.17 -12.46 17.73
CA GLN A 138 -3.51 -11.30 16.91
C GLN A 138 -2.84 -10.04 17.48
N PHE A 139 -2.58 -9.05 16.63
CA PHE A 139 -2.03 -7.77 17.06
C PHE A 139 -2.95 -6.64 16.62
N GLU A 140 -3.16 -5.68 17.51
CA GLU A 140 -3.85 -4.43 17.25
C GLU A 140 -3.20 -3.30 18.04
N ASP A 141 -2.96 -2.17 17.37
CA ASP A 141 -2.62 -0.91 18.01
C ASP A 141 -3.73 0.11 17.72
N VAL A 142 -4.66 0.24 18.67
CA VAL A 142 -5.82 1.15 18.59
C VAL A 142 -5.42 2.63 18.54
N THR A 143 -4.17 2.96 18.90
CA THR A 143 -3.67 4.34 18.86
C THR A 143 -3.23 4.74 17.46
N ILE A 144 -3.04 3.78 16.55
CA ILE A 144 -2.56 4.00 15.19
C ILE A 144 -3.72 4.02 14.19
N ASP A 145 -4.12 5.23 13.80
CA ASP A 145 -5.08 5.43 12.70
C ASP A 145 -4.38 5.48 11.32
N VAL A 146 -4.28 4.34 10.65
CA VAL A 146 -3.74 4.19 9.28
C VAL A 146 -4.63 4.80 8.19
N SER A 147 -5.76 5.43 8.52
CA SER A 147 -6.59 6.16 7.55
C SER A 147 -6.25 7.65 7.44
N ARG A 148 -5.47 8.18 8.39
CA ARG A 148 -5.10 9.60 8.45
C ARG A 148 -3.83 9.90 7.68
N PRO A 149 -3.86 10.85 6.72
CA PRO A 149 -2.66 11.34 6.05
C PRO A 149 -1.64 11.91 7.03
N VAL A 150 -0.37 11.73 6.69
CA VAL A 150 0.78 12.30 7.38
C VAL A 150 1.18 13.59 6.65
N VAL A 151 1.49 14.64 7.41
CA VAL A 151 2.06 15.89 6.88
C VAL A 151 3.58 15.76 6.84
N GLY A 152 4.16 15.83 5.65
CA GLY A 152 5.61 15.91 5.44
C GLY A 152 6.04 17.30 4.98
N THR A 153 7.34 17.46 4.71
CA THR A 153 7.94 18.73 4.27
C THR A 153 7.32 19.29 2.99
N TYR A 154 6.90 18.41 2.08
CA TYR A 154 6.42 18.79 0.75
C TYR A 154 4.92 18.56 0.55
N GLY A 155 4.16 18.24 1.60
CA GLY A 155 2.72 18.04 1.46
C GLY A 155 2.18 16.91 2.32
N GLN A 156 0.99 16.45 1.97
CA GLN A 156 0.30 15.38 2.69
C GLN A 156 0.45 14.07 1.94
N TYR A 157 0.62 12.98 2.67
CA TYR A 157 0.60 11.66 2.07
C TYR A 157 -0.05 10.59 2.93
N LEU A 158 -0.60 9.58 2.29
CA LEU A 158 -1.03 8.35 2.93
C LEU A 158 -0.57 7.16 2.10
N ASN A 159 0.29 6.32 2.68
CA ASN A 159 0.77 5.07 2.09
C ASN A 159 0.25 3.88 2.91
N ALA A 160 -1.08 3.72 2.98
CA ALA A 160 -1.70 2.65 3.73
C ALA A 160 -1.90 1.40 2.87
N LEU A 161 -1.38 0.28 3.36
CA LEU A 161 -1.23 -0.97 2.63
C LEU A 161 -1.67 -2.16 3.47
N GLN A 162 -2.41 -3.06 2.82
CA GLN A 162 -2.60 -4.42 3.28
C GLN A 162 -1.59 -5.30 2.55
N ILE A 163 -0.73 -5.94 3.32
CA ILE A 163 0.15 -6.98 2.81
C ILE A 163 -0.38 -8.33 3.26
N VAL A 164 -0.48 -9.29 2.34
CA VAL A 164 -0.82 -10.67 2.66
C VAL A 164 0.26 -11.59 2.12
N VAL A 165 0.72 -12.50 2.97
CA VAL A 165 1.70 -13.53 2.60
C VAL A 165 1.16 -14.88 3.04
N GLU A 166 1.36 -15.89 2.19
CA GLU A 166 0.87 -17.25 2.43
C GLU A 166 2.05 -18.18 2.71
N ASN A 167 1.82 -19.21 3.51
CA ASN A 167 2.80 -20.26 3.75
C ASN A 167 2.98 -21.14 2.50
N ALA A 168 4.22 -21.59 2.26
CA ALA A 168 4.54 -22.50 1.18
C ALA A 168 3.95 -23.90 1.42
N GLY A 169 3.68 -24.64 0.34
CA GLY A 169 3.31 -26.06 0.41
C GLY A 169 2.04 -26.37 1.19
N ALA A 170 1.10 -25.42 1.29
CA ALA A 170 -0.09 -25.52 2.13
C ALA A 170 0.23 -25.83 3.61
N TRP A 171 1.40 -25.37 4.09
CA TRP A 171 1.79 -25.57 5.47
C TRP A 171 0.94 -24.72 6.42
N HIS A 172 0.36 -25.38 7.42
CA HIS A 172 -0.31 -24.77 8.56
C HIS A 172 0.62 -24.76 9.78
N GLU A 173 1.13 -23.58 10.16
CA GLU A 173 1.85 -23.40 11.42
C GLU A 173 0.85 -23.23 12.55
N ILE A 174 0.97 -24.06 13.57
CA ILE A 174 0.10 -24.04 14.76
C ILE A 174 0.89 -23.90 16.06
N ARG A 175 2.24 -23.94 15.99
CA ARG A 175 3.07 -23.82 17.18
C ARG A 175 3.03 -22.37 17.65
N GLU A 176 2.37 -22.15 18.79
CA GLU A 176 2.21 -20.83 19.40
C GLU A 176 3.54 -20.06 19.49
N THR A 177 4.60 -20.74 19.91
CA THR A 177 5.93 -20.13 20.09
C THR A 177 6.47 -19.55 18.78
N GLN A 178 6.25 -20.20 17.64
CA GLN A 178 6.68 -19.69 16.34
C GLN A 178 5.80 -18.56 15.85
N LEU A 179 4.48 -18.70 15.97
CA LEU A 179 3.53 -17.67 15.58
C LEU A 179 3.75 -16.37 16.37
N ARG A 180 4.01 -16.47 17.67
CA ARG A 180 4.38 -15.34 18.54
C ARG A 180 5.68 -14.68 18.08
N ARG A 181 6.71 -15.47 17.74
CA ARG A 181 7.98 -14.94 17.21
C ARG A 181 7.80 -14.23 15.87
N VAL A 182 6.93 -14.74 14.99
CA VAL A 182 6.55 -14.08 13.73
C VAL A 182 5.90 -12.74 13.99
N ARG A 183 4.86 -12.70 14.85
CA ARG A 183 4.20 -11.46 15.26
C ARG A 183 5.19 -10.42 15.79
N ASP A 184 5.99 -10.82 16.77
CA ASP A 184 6.94 -9.93 17.43
C ASP A 184 8.00 -9.42 16.44
N MET A 185 8.37 -10.24 15.46
CA MET A 185 9.27 -9.82 14.39
C MET A 185 8.63 -8.77 13.47
N ILE A 186 7.36 -8.93 13.10
CA ILE A 186 6.63 -7.93 12.30
C ILE A 186 6.55 -6.61 13.07
N VAL A 187 6.18 -6.65 14.36
CA VAL A 187 6.10 -5.46 15.23
C VAL A 187 7.46 -4.76 15.33
N ARG A 188 8.54 -5.50 15.60
CA ARG A 188 9.90 -4.94 15.66
C ARG A 188 10.34 -4.35 14.32
N THR A 189 10.03 -5.02 13.21
CA THR A 189 10.37 -4.54 11.86
C THR A 189 9.65 -3.22 11.57
N ALA A 190 8.35 -3.15 11.86
CA ALA A 190 7.57 -1.93 11.71
C ALA A 190 8.14 -0.79 12.56
N GLY A 191 8.46 -1.03 13.84
CA GLY A 191 9.10 -0.04 14.70
C GLY A 191 10.44 0.46 14.16
N LYS A 192 11.33 -0.46 13.74
CA LYS A 192 12.65 -0.11 13.16
C LYS A 192 12.54 0.70 11.87
N LYS A 193 11.55 0.38 11.03
CA LYS A 193 11.29 1.06 9.76
C LYS A 193 10.41 2.31 9.91
N LYS A 194 9.93 2.60 11.13
CA LYS A 194 8.99 3.67 11.44
C LYS A 194 7.67 3.54 10.68
N TRP A 195 7.25 2.31 10.41
CA TRP A 195 5.91 2.04 9.88
C TRP A 195 4.88 2.18 10.99
N ARG A 196 3.71 2.70 10.61
CA ARG A 196 2.53 2.79 11.46
C ARG A 196 1.74 1.49 11.32
N LEU A 197 2.08 0.48 12.11
CA LEU A 197 1.44 -0.84 12.10
C LEU A 197 0.17 -0.82 12.93
N SER A 198 -1.01 -0.97 12.31
CA SER A 198 -2.28 -0.96 13.05
C SER A 198 -2.74 -2.37 13.44
N ARG A 199 -2.56 -3.36 12.57
CA ARG A 199 -3.10 -4.70 12.80
C ARG A 199 -2.25 -5.80 12.16
N ILE A 200 -2.17 -6.95 12.83
CA ILE A 200 -1.71 -8.21 12.24
C ILE A 200 -2.83 -9.25 12.40
N GLY A 201 -3.27 -9.80 11.29
CA GLY A 201 -4.14 -10.96 11.20
C GLY A 201 -3.32 -12.24 10.98
N LEU A 202 -2.97 -12.97 12.03
CA LEU A 202 -2.19 -14.21 11.90
C LEU A 202 -3.10 -15.43 11.80
N LEU A 203 -3.02 -16.17 10.71
CA LEU A 203 -3.67 -17.46 10.54
C LEU A 203 -2.62 -18.55 10.35
N SER A 204 -3.05 -19.81 10.43
CA SER A 204 -2.13 -20.94 10.34
C SER A 204 -1.44 -21.04 8.98
N ASN A 205 -2.09 -20.62 7.90
CA ASN A 205 -1.59 -20.73 6.53
C ASN A 205 -1.25 -19.39 5.86
N HIS A 206 -1.58 -18.25 6.47
CA HIS A 206 -1.27 -16.94 5.91
C HIS A 206 -1.30 -15.82 6.96
N VAL A 207 -0.75 -14.67 6.59
CA VAL A 207 -0.64 -13.50 7.46
C VAL A 207 -1.16 -12.27 6.73
N HIS A 208 -2.08 -11.53 7.35
CA HIS A 208 -2.47 -10.18 6.95
C HIS A 208 -1.74 -9.15 7.80
N VAL A 209 -1.23 -8.09 7.18
CA VAL A 209 -0.60 -6.96 7.86
C VAL A 209 -1.22 -5.67 7.35
N LEU A 210 -1.79 -4.87 8.25
CA LEU A 210 -2.29 -3.52 7.96
C LEU A 210 -1.32 -2.49 8.51
N LEU A 211 -0.73 -1.69 7.63
CA LEU A 211 0.24 -0.66 8.02
C LEU A 211 0.16 0.57 7.13
N SER A 212 0.79 1.66 7.59
CA SER A 212 1.13 2.81 6.76
C SER A 212 2.63 3.10 6.81
N ALA A 213 3.23 3.43 5.66
CA ALA A 213 4.67 3.58 5.50
C ALA A 213 5.08 4.99 5.01
N SER A 214 6.38 5.23 4.82
CA SER A 214 6.86 6.48 4.22
C SER A 214 6.38 6.63 2.78
N VAL A 215 6.27 7.88 2.31
CA VAL A 215 5.97 8.22 0.91
C VAL A 215 7.01 7.66 -0.07
N THR A 216 8.22 7.36 0.40
CA THR A 216 9.34 6.84 -0.41
C THR A 216 9.41 5.32 -0.45
N GLU A 217 8.58 4.62 0.33
CA GLU A 217 8.60 3.16 0.39
C GLU A 217 7.57 2.58 -0.58
N SER A 218 8.03 1.69 -1.46
CA SER A 218 7.15 1.00 -2.40
C SER A 218 6.47 -0.21 -1.73
N PRO A 219 5.24 -0.58 -2.15
CA PRO A 219 4.56 -1.78 -1.65
C PRO A 219 5.41 -3.05 -1.71
N GLN A 220 6.19 -3.22 -2.78
CA GLN A 220 7.12 -4.35 -2.94
C GLN A 220 8.23 -4.35 -1.91
N SER A 221 8.86 -3.20 -1.66
CA SER A 221 9.94 -3.11 -0.66
C SER A 221 9.47 -3.48 0.74
N ILE A 222 8.23 -3.10 1.08
CA ILE A 222 7.58 -3.41 2.35
C ILE A 222 7.27 -4.91 2.42
N ALA A 223 6.64 -5.48 1.39
CA ALA A 223 6.29 -6.89 1.34
C ALA A 223 7.53 -7.79 1.45
N LEU A 224 8.57 -7.54 0.64
CA LEU A 224 9.81 -8.31 0.68
C LEU A 224 10.54 -8.17 2.02
N SER A 225 10.51 -6.98 2.63
CA SER A 225 11.05 -6.79 3.97
C SER A 225 10.31 -7.63 5.01
N LEU A 226 8.97 -7.67 4.98
CA LEU A 226 8.18 -8.52 5.86
C LEU A 226 8.50 -10.01 5.64
N MET A 227 8.46 -10.47 4.38
CA MET A 227 8.72 -11.87 4.03
C MET A 227 10.10 -12.35 4.51
N ASN A 228 11.15 -11.57 4.30
CA ASN A 228 12.51 -11.93 4.74
C ASN A 228 12.67 -11.91 6.27
N ASN A 229 12.03 -10.97 6.96
CA ASN A 229 12.05 -10.95 8.43
C ASN A 229 11.26 -12.13 9.02
N ILE A 230 10.16 -12.55 8.39
CA ILE A 230 9.46 -13.79 8.75
C ILE A 230 10.37 -15.00 8.51
N ALA A 231 11.02 -15.09 7.34
CA ALA A 231 11.98 -16.17 7.05
C ALA A 231 13.07 -16.28 8.12
N PHE A 232 13.58 -15.15 8.59
CA PHE A 232 14.60 -15.09 9.63
C PHE A 232 14.15 -15.78 10.93
N VAL A 233 12.87 -15.67 11.32
CA VAL A 233 12.31 -16.39 12.49
C VAL A 233 12.49 -17.91 12.35
N TYR A 234 12.43 -18.41 11.11
CA TYR A 234 12.60 -19.81 10.73
C TYR A 234 14.03 -20.15 10.28
N GLY A 235 15.02 -19.31 10.57
CA GLY A 235 16.41 -19.55 10.19
C GLY A 235 16.65 -19.45 8.68
N MET A 236 15.97 -18.52 8.01
CA MET A 236 16.03 -18.28 6.56
C MET A 236 15.56 -19.46 5.70
N LYS A 237 14.57 -20.20 6.18
CA LYS A 237 13.87 -21.21 5.37
C LYS A 237 12.80 -20.54 4.50
N PRO A 238 12.54 -21.05 3.27
CA PRO A 238 11.50 -20.55 2.39
C PRO A 238 10.10 -21.01 2.86
N VAL A 239 9.68 -20.51 4.02
CA VAL A 239 8.43 -20.90 4.68
C VAL A 239 7.17 -20.29 4.06
N LEU A 240 7.33 -19.22 3.27
CA LEU A 240 6.28 -18.52 2.56
C LEU A 240 6.32 -18.90 1.09
N LYS A 241 5.16 -18.85 0.42
CA LYS A 241 5.13 -18.88 -1.04
C LYS A 241 6.01 -17.74 -1.56
N TYR A 242 6.62 -17.95 -2.72
CA TYR A 242 7.31 -16.91 -3.49
C TYR A 242 6.29 -15.96 -4.15
N SER A 243 5.35 -15.46 -3.34
CA SER A 243 4.33 -14.53 -3.73
C SER A 243 3.81 -13.72 -2.55
N TYR A 244 3.31 -12.52 -2.83
CA TYR A 244 2.55 -11.73 -1.86
C TYR A 244 1.37 -11.04 -2.55
N TYR A 245 0.39 -10.62 -1.75
CA TYR A 245 -0.62 -9.66 -2.14
C TYR A 245 -0.32 -8.28 -1.52
N ALA A 246 -0.49 -7.21 -2.31
CA ALA A 246 -0.45 -5.83 -1.85
C ALA A 246 -1.68 -5.03 -2.31
N GLY A 247 -2.47 -4.55 -1.36
CA GLY A 247 -3.64 -3.73 -1.62
C GLY A 247 -3.56 -2.36 -0.95
N THR A 248 -3.86 -1.29 -1.68
CA THR A 248 -4.06 0.04 -1.07
C THR A 248 -5.43 0.13 -0.41
N PHE A 249 -5.49 0.84 0.71
CA PHE A 249 -6.75 1.22 1.35
C PHE A 249 -6.67 2.64 1.91
N GLY A 250 -7.79 3.22 2.30
CA GLY A 250 -7.84 4.58 2.84
C GLY A 250 -9.18 4.90 3.50
N SER A 251 -9.35 6.15 3.89
CA SER A 251 -10.56 6.64 4.57
C SER A 251 -11.83 6.54 3.70
N TYR A 252 -11.68 6.52 2.38
CA TYR A 252 -12.77 6.42 1.41
C TYR A 252 -12.49 5.36 0.34
N ASN A 253 -13.56 4.83 -0.26
CA ASN A 253 -13.49 3.81 -1.30
C ASN A 253 -13.41 4.45 -2.71
N ARG A 254 -13.19 3.64 -3.74
CA ARG A 254 -13.16 4.09 -5.15
C ARG A 254 -14.47 4.78 -5.59
N GLY A 255 -15.61 4.37 -5.03
CA GLY A 255 -16.92 4.96 -5.33
C GLY A 255 -17.00 6.45 -4.99
N ALA A 256 -16.36 6.88 -3.89
CA ALA A 256 -16.29 8.29 -3.50
C ALA A 256 -15.49 9.17 -4.49
N MET A 257 -14.72 8.55 -5.39
CA MET A 257 -13.93 9.22 -6.43
C MET A 257 -14.63 9.24 -7.79
N GLY A 258 -15.92 8.85 -7.86
CA GLY A 258 -16.73 8.92 -9.08
C GLY A 258 -16.61 7.70 -10.01
N LEU A 259 -16.04 6.59 -9.54
CA LEU A 259 -16.06 5.31 -10.25
C LEU A 259 -17.15 4.41 -9.65
N HIS A 260 -18.31 4.37 -10.28
CA HIS A 260 -19.18 3.20 -10.19
C HIS A 260 -18.54 2.08 -11.02
N GLU A 261 -18.48 0.87 -10.46
CA GLU A 261 -18.18 -0.35 -11.22
C GLU A 261 -19.16 -0.40 -12.40
N ARG A 262 -18.62 -0.32 -13.62
CA ARG A 262 -19.33 -0.75 -14.83
C ARG A 262 -18.98 -2.21 -15.07
#